data_AF-A0A3D0NI19-F1
#
_entry.id   AF-A0A3D0NI19-F1
#
_cell.length_a   1.000
_cell.length_b   1.000
_cell.length_c   1.000
_cell.angle_alpha   90.00
_cell.angle_beta   90.00
_cell.angle_gamma   90.00
#
_symmetry.space_group_name_H-M   'P 1'
#
loop_
_entity.id
_entity.type
_entity.pdbx_description
1 polymer ?
#
loop_
_entity_poly.entity_id
_entity_poly.type
_entity_poly.pdbx_seq_one_letter_code
_entity_poly.pdbx_strand_id
1 'polypeptide(L)'
;MSHMKSWHLDRRQVLRGAGGLALGLPSMDAMSFASDGTSNNHPPKRVACFFFPNGVALPAESDEFHADWHWFPRGSGYDYKLNQSTASFERHREQLTFLSGLSHPSGRHMAGHGVSDIYLTAGPVDANSYNNTISMDQVIANQIGINTRIQSLALSTGGGVGTTGRTHTLSFTKTGQPIPAEDNIRRCFNLLFGKDDTSLRD
;
A
#
# COMPACT_ATOMS: atom_id res chain seq x y z
N MET A 1 -9.59 -36.20 50.05
CA MET A 1 -8.67 -35.42 49.19
C MET A 1 -8.55 -36.19 47.87
N SER A 2 -9.03 -35.63 46.76
CA SER A 2 -9.06 -36.33 45.46
C SER A 2 -7.67 -36.28 44.81
N HIS A 3 -7.08 -37.45 44.55
CA HIS A 3 -5.81 -37.58 43.84
C HIS A 3 -6.00 -37.26 42.35
N MET A 4 -5.40 -36.18 41.86
CA MET A 4 -5.27 -35.94 40.42
C MET A 4 -4.22 -36.89 39.83
N LYS A 5 -4.59 -37.65 38.80
CA LYS A 5 -3.71 -38.60 38.11
C LYS A 5 -2.69 -37.87 37.23
N SER A 6 -1.46 -38.38 37.16
CA SER A 6 -0.24 -37.82 36.53
C SER A 6 -0.30 -37.50 35.03
N TRP A 7 -1.43 -37.75 34.37
CA TRP A 7 -1.62 -37.57 32.93
C TRP A 7 -2.54 -36.39 32.58
N HIS A 8 -3.02 -35.65 33.59
CA HIS A 8 -3.80 -34.44 33.36
C HIS A 8 -2.86 -33.27 33.06
N LEU A 9 -2.58 -33.06 31.77
CA LEU A 9 -1.97 -31.83 31.29
C LEU A 9 -2.94 -30.67 31.52
N ASP A 10 -2.46 -29.58 32.10
CA ASP A 10 -3.26 -28.38 32.30
C ASP A 10 -3.65 -27.80 30.93
N ARG A 11 -4.96 -27.74 30.65
CA ARG A 11 -5.53 -27.18 29.43
C ARG A 11 -4.95 -25.79 29.12
N ARG A 12 -4.65 -24.99 30.14
CA ARG A 12 -4.05 -23.65 29.99
C ARG A 12 -2.60 -23.73 29.52
N GLN A 13 -1.84 -24.74 29.94
CA GLN A 13 -0.46 -24.95 29.48
C GLN A 13 -0.43 -25.45 28.03
N VAL A 14 -1.35 -26.36 27.66
CA VAL A 14 -1.51 -26.82 26.27
C VAL A 14 -1.89 -25.66 25.35
N LEU A 15 -2.86 -24.83 25.74
CA LEU A 15 -3.26 -23.66 24.94
C LEU A 15 -2.16 -22.60 24.84
N ARG A 16 -1.33 -22.41 25.87
CA ARG A 16 -0.19 -21.47 25.83
C ARG A 16 0.95 -22.00 24.95
N GLY A 17 1.28 -23.29 25.03
CA GLY A 17 2.31 -23.91 24.21
C GLY A 17 1.90 -24.06 22.75
N ALA A 18 0.73 -24.64 22.49
CA ALA A 18 0.19 -24.80 21.13
C ALA A 18 -0.24 -23.46 20.53
N GLY A 19 -0.78 -22.54 21.32
CA GLY A 19 -1.10 -21.18 20.87
C GLY A 19 0.15 -20.36 20.52
N GLY A 20 1.24 -20.50 21.28
CA GLY A 20 2.53 -19.89 20.95
C GLY A 20 3.13 -20.44 19.66
N LEU A 21 3.06 -21.77 19.46
CA LEU A 21 3.47 -22.43 18.21
C LEU A 21 2.58 -22.02 17.03
N ALA A 22 1.25 -21.93 17.22
CA ALA A 22 0.30 -21.52 16.19
C ALA A 22 0.48 -20.06 15.75
N LEU A 23 0.89 -19.16 16.66
CA LEU A 23 1.21 -17.78 16.32
C LEU A 23 2.61 -17.62 15.70
N GLY A 24 3.55 -18.53 15.97
CA GLY A 24 4.87 -18.58 15.34
C GLY A 24 4.90 -19.33 14.00
N LEU A 25 3.89 -20.14 13.70
CA LEU A 25 3.79 -20.88 12.44
C LEU A 25 3.73 -19.97 11.20
N PRO A 26 2.96 -18.86 11.19
CA PRO A 26 2.97 -17.91 10.07
C PRO A 26 4.34 -17.28 9.82
N SER A 27 5.13 -17.01 10.88
CA SER A 27 6.48 -16.46 10.72
C SER A 27 7.48 -17.50 10.23
N MET A 28 7.33 -18.78 10.59
CA MET A 28 8.13 -19.87 10.02
C MET A 28 7.78 -20.18 8.56
N ASP A 29 6.49 -20.16 8.17
CA ASP A 29 6.08 -20.30 6.76
C ASP A 29 6.56 -19.10 5.90
N ALA A 30 6.60 -17.89 6.47
CA ALA A 30 7.20 -16.73 5.81
C ALA A 30 8.72 -16.90 5.57
N MET A 31 9.40 -17.68 6.42
CA MET A 31 10.81 -18.04 6.23
C MET A 31 11.02 -19.21 5.26
N SER A 32 10.01 -20.04 4.99
CA SER A 32 10.09 -21.13 4.01
C SER A 32 10.36 -20.59 2.59
N PHE A 33 9.78 -19.45 2.24
CA PHE A 33 10.09 -18.71 1.00
C PHE A 33 11.55 -18.24 0.91
N ALA A 34 12.28 -18.16 2.04
CA ALA A 34 13.71 -17.85 2.05
C ALA A 34 14.60 -19.11 1.91
N SER A 35 14.03 -20.31 2.01
CA SER A 35 14.77 -21.59 2.05
C SER A 35 14.86 -22.34 0.71
N ASP A 36 14.20 -21.87 -0.35
CA ASP A 36 14.40 -22.37 -1.73
C ASP A 36 15.72 -21.85 -2.32
N GLY A 37 16.84 -22.18 -1.66
CA GLY A 37 18.20 -21.78 -2.00
C GLY A 37 18.83 -22.52 -3.18
N THR A 38 18.04 -23.13 -4.07
CA THR A 38 18.54 -23.87 -5.24
C THR A 38 18.13 -23.27 -6.59
N SER A 39 17.42 -22.14 -6.60
CA SER A 39 17.15 -21.39 -7.82
C SER A 39 17.65 -19.96 -7.69
N ASN A 40 18.28 -19.42 -8.73
CA ASN A 40 18.65 -18.00 -8.87
C ASN A 40 17.42 -17.06 -8.93
N ASN A 41 16.28 -17.44 -8.34
CA ASN A 41 15.07 -16.62 -8.35
C ASN A 41 15.17 -15.58 -7.24
N HIS A 42 15.57 -14.37 -7.61
CA HIS A 42 15.28 -13.20 -6.81
C HIS A 42 13.77 -13.13 -6.53
N PRO A 43 13.36 -12.68 -5.32
CA PRO A 43 11.95 -12.52 -5.02
C PRO A 43 11.29 -11.56 -6.04
N PRO A 44 10.03 -11.80 -6.43
CA PRO A 44 9.34 -10.93 -7.37
C PRO A 44 9.34 -9.47 -6.89
N LYS A 45 9.69 -8.54 -7.79
CA LYS A 45 9.61 -7.10 -7.53
C LYS A 45 8.14 -6.70 -7.40
N ARG A 46 7.86 -5.75 -6.49
CA ARG A 46 6.52 -5.23 -6.21
C ARG A 46 6.57 -3.72 -6.12
N VAL A 47 5.45 -3.07 -6.44
CA VAL A 47 5.26 -1.63 -6.30
C VAL A 47 4.00 -1.37 -5.49
N ALA A 48 4.05 -0.40 -4.60
CA ALA A 48 2.91 0.08 -3.83
C ALA A 48 2.78 1.59 -4.04
N CYS A 49 1.57 2.04 -4.35
CA CYS A 49 1.25 3.45 -4.57
C CYS A 49 0.27 3.89 -3.49
N PHE A 50 0.59 4.96 -2.78
CA PHE A 50 -0.24 5.51 -1.71
C PHE A 50 -0.64 6.93 -2.04
N PHE A 51 -1.91 7.25 -1.81
CA PHE A 51 -2.44 8.59 -1.98
C PHE A 51 -2.91 9.11 -0.62
N PHE A 52 -2.51 10.34 -0.29
CA PHE A 52 -2.93 11.03 0.93
C PHE A 52 -4.06 12.00 0.57
N PRO A 53 -5.34 11.62 0.80
CA PRO A 53 -6.43 12.55 0.57
C PRO A 53 -6.24 13.76 1.49
N ASN A 54 -6.44 14.96 0.94
CA ASN A 54 -6.18 16.25 1.60
C ASN A 54 -4.70 16.66 1.68
N GLY A 55 -3.80 15.86 1.11
CA GLY A 55 -2.39 16.19 1.00
C GLY A 55 -1.64 16.09 2.32
N VAL A 56 -0.62 16.93 2.45
CA VAL A 56 0.38 16.91 3.51
C VAL A 56 0.63 18.34 3.99
N ALA A 57 1.22 18.51 5.17
CA ALA A 57 1.55 19.82 5.69
C ALA A 57 2.57 20.55 4.78
N LEU A 58 2.20 21.73 4.27
CA LEU A 58 3.05 22.59 3.45
C LEU A 58 3.04 24.05 3.95
N PRO A 59 3.43 24.31 5.22
CA PRO A 59 3.64 25.67 5.71
C PRO A 59 4.54 26.47 4.75
N ALA A 60 4.17 27.73 4.50
CA ALA A 60 4.93 28.66 3.66
C ALA A 60 6.27 28.99 4.29
N GLU A 61 7.27 29.41 3.51
CA GLU A 61 8.62 29.70 4.03
C GLU A 61 8.65 30.79 5.13
N SER A 62 7.65 31.68 5.14
CA SER A 62 7.48 32.72 6.16
C SER A 62 6.90 32.23 7.48
N ASP A 63 6.41 30.99 7.54
CA ASP A 63 5.77 30.38 8.70
C ASP A 63 6.83 29.79 9.65
N GLU A 64 6.65 29.98 10.97
CA GLU A 64 7.57 29.47 11.98
C GLU A 64 7.70 27.93 11.97
N PHE A 65 6.65 27.23 11.54
CA PHE A 65 6.62 25.77 11.46
C PHE A 65 7.24 25.22 10.17
N HIS A 66 7.63 26.06 9.21
CA HIS A 66 8.17 25.61 7.93
C HIS A 66 9.42 24.73 8.09
N ALA A 67 10.30 25.08 9.02
CA ALA A 67 11.54 24.34 9.22
C ALA A 67 11.34 22.89 9.61
N ASP A 68 10.40 22.67 10.53
CA ASP A 68 10.20 21.39 11.17
C ASP A 68 9.12 20.57 10.48
N TRP A 69 8.05 21.21 10.03
CA TRP A 69 6.80 20.54 9.66
C TRP A 69 6.46 20.60 8.17
N HIS A 70 7.29 21.23 7.34
CA HIS A 70 7.11 21.16 5.88
C HIS A 70 7.33 19.72 5.38
N TRP A 71 6.42 19.16 4.57
CA TRP A 71 6.51 17.76 4.14
C TRP A 71 7.81 17.41 3.40
N PHE A 72 8.29 18.33 2.56
CA PHE A 72 9.52 18.10 1.80
C PHE A 72 10.77 18.43 2.64
N PRO A 73 11.82 17.61 2.55
CA PRO A 73 13.09 17.90 3.20
C PRO A 73 13.76 19.15 2.59
N ARG A 74 14.70 19.73 3.32
CA ARG A 74 15.45 20.91 2.87
C ARG A 74 16.63 20.51 1.99
N GLY A 75 16.89 21.27 0.93
CA GLY A 75 17.99 21.00 -0.01
C GLY A 75 17.60 19.99 -1.08
N SER A 76 18.60 19.52 -1.84
CA SER A 76 18.41 18.65 -3.00
C SER A 76 19.57 17.66 -3.15
N GLY A 77 19.43 16.72 -4.08
CA GLY A 77 20.43 15.68 -4.32
C GLY A 77 20.56 14.71 -3.15
N TYR A 78 21.72 14.08 -3.00
CA TYR A 78 21.95 13.09 -1.93
C TYR A 78 22.12 13.71 -0.54
N ASP A 79 22.22 15.04 -0.42
CA ASP A 79 22.54 15.76 0.82
C ASP A 79 21.36 16.48 1.46
N TYR A 80 20.13 16.24 0.99
CA TYR A 80 18.91 16.82 1.58
C TYR A 80 18.82 16.53 3.08
N LYS A 81 18.19 17.42 3.85
CA LYS A 81 18.03 17.28 5.30
C LYS A 81 16.58 16.98 5.63
N LEU A 82 16.34 15.80 6.21
CA LEU A 82 15.05 15.46 6.80
C LEU A 82 14.74 16.44 7.94
N ASN A 83 13.45 16.59 8.22
CA ASN A 83 12.89 17.45 9.26
C ASN A 83 11.93 16.62 10.15
N GLN A 84 11.19 17.27 11.05
CA GLN A 84 10.30 16.54 11.96
C GLN A 84 9.21 15.76 11.23
N SER A 85 8.65 16.30 10.14
CA SER A 85 7.66 15.60 9.30
C SER A 85 8.18 14.30 8.68
N THR A 86 9.50 14.18 8.50
CA THR A 86 10.14 13.06 7.79
C THR A 86 11.17 12.32 8.63
N ALA A 87 11.29 12.64 9.94
CA ALA A 87 12.34 12.11 10.82
C ALA A 87 12.29 10.58 10.95
N SER A 88 11.10 9.98 10.89
CA SER A 88 10.91 8.53 10.93
C SER A 88 11.57 7.79 9.75
N PHE A 89 11.88 8.50 8.67
CA PHE A 89 12.49 7.94 7.47
C PHE A 89 14.03 7.88 7.50
N GLU A 90 14.70 8.45 8.51
CA GLU A 90 16.16 8.57 8.55
C GLU A 90 16.88 7.22 8.34
N ARG A 91 16.37 6.16 8.96
CA ARG A 91 16.91 4.79 8.81
C ARG A 91 16.89 4.24 7.37
N HIS A 92 16.12 4.86 6.47
CA HIS A 92 15.95 4.48 5.08
C HIS A 92 16.43 5.58 4.12
N ARG A 93 17.15 6.61 4.60
CA ARG A 93 17.52 7.80 3.82
C ARG A 93 18.19 7.46 2.49
N GLU A 94 19.08 6.48 2.45
CA GLU A 94 19.79 6.05 1.23
C GLU A 94 18.89 5.34 0.20
N GLN A 95 17.67 4.96 0.59
CA GLN A 95 16.69 4.26 -0.22
C GLN A 95 15.47 5.14 -0.55
N LEU A 96 15.55 6.44 -0.25
CA LEU A 96 14.45 7.37 -0.39
C LEU A 96 14.80 8.50 -1.35
N THR A 97 13.83 8.85 -2.18
CA THR A 97 13.90 9.98 -3.09
C THR A 97 12.64 10.81 -2.91
N PHE A 98 12.81 12.08 -2.57
CA PHE A 98 11.72 13.05 -2.55
C PHE A 98 11.64 13.75 -3.90
N LEU A 99 10.48 13.65 -4.55
CA LEU A 99 10.19 14.38 -5.79
C LEU A 99 9.19 15.50 -5.46
N SER A 100 9.63 16.75 -5.62
CA SER A 100 8.83 17.96 -5.41
C SER A 100 8.67 18.74 -6.72
N GLY A 101 7.78 19.74 -6.74
CA GLY A 101 7.55 20.60 -7.91
C GLY A 101 6.65 19.98 -9.00
N LEU A 102 6.16 18.75 -8.82
CA LEU A 102 5.17 18.15 -9.69
C LEU A 102 3.80 18.78 -9.46
N SER A 103 3.16 19.25 -10.53
CA SER A 103 1.85 19.91 -10.44
C SER A 103 1.05 19.69 -11.71
N HIS A 104 -0.07 18.98 -11.59
CA HIS A 104 -0.99 18.74 -12.70
C HIS A 104 -1.78 20.02 -13.03
N PRO A 105 -1.64 20.62 -14.22
CA PRO A 105 -2.29 21.90 -14.55
C PRO A 105 -3.81 21.88 -14.39
N SER A 106 -4.48 20.84 -14.88
CA SER A 106 -5.94 20.68 -14.71
C SER A 106 -6.35 20.48 -13.26
N GLY A 107 -5.55 19.78 -12.45
CA GLY A 107 -5.81 19.53 -11.03
C GLY A 107 -5.84 20.80 -10.18
N ARG A 108 -5.17 21.89 -10.62
CA ARG A 108 -5.18 23.19 -9.92
C ARG A 108 -6.57 23.83 -9.87
N HIS A 109 -7.46 23.46 -10.79
CA HIS A 109 -8.82 23.97 -10.89
C HIS A 109 -9.85 23.04 -10.24
N MET A 110 -9.41 21.90 -9.70
CA MET A 110 -10.26 20.95 -8.99
C MET A 110 -10.24 21.22 -7.49
N ALA A 111 -11.27 20.74 -6.79
CA ALA A 111 -11.19 20.62 -5.34
C ALA A 111 -10.03 19.68 -4.99
N GLY A 112 -9.06 20.14 -4.20
CA GLY A 112 -7.85 19.38 -3.86
C GLY A 112 -8.10 18.03 -3.16
N HIS A 113 -9.31 17.82 -2.66
CA HIS A 113 -9.76 16.56 -2.05
C HIS A 113 -10.23 15.52 -3.08
N GLY A 114 -10.44 15.92 -4.34
CA GLY A 114 -11.06 15.11 -5.39
C GLY A 114 -10.12 14.70 -6.53
N VAL A 115 -8.82 14.63 -6.27
CA VAL A 115 -7.77 14.44 -7.30
C VAL A 115 -7.19 13.02 -7.34
N SER A 116 -7.79 12.05 -6.64
CA SER A 116 -7.36 10.65 -6.66
C SER A 116 -7.39 10.06 -8.08
N ASP A 117 -8.40 10.44 -8.87
CA ASP A 117 -8.64 10.02 -10.25
C ASP A 117 -7.44 10.23 -11.17
N ILE A 118 -6.63 11.27 -10.90
CA ILE A 118 -5.50 11.67 -11.75
C ILE A 118 -4.14 11.34 -11.19
N TYR A 119 -4.08 10.85 -9.95
CA TYR A 119 -2.83 10.67 -9.24
C TYR A 119 -1.89 9.70 -9.97
N LEU A 120 -2.42 8.58 -10.48
CA LEU A 120 -1.64 7.58 -11.21
C LEU A 120 -1.85 7.61 -12.73
N THR A 121 -2.82 8.35 -13.24
CA THR A 121 -3.09 8.42 -14.70
C THR A 121 -2.47 9.64 -15.35
N ALA A 122 -2.29 10.74 -14.59
CA ALA A 122 -2.03 12.07 -15.14
C ALA A 122 -3.00 12.46 -16.28
N GLY A 123 -4.21 11.90 -16.26
CA GLY A 123 -5.22 12.14 -17.28
C GLY A 123 -5.75 13.57 -17.22
N PRO A 124 -6.12 14.16 -18.36
CA PRO A 124 -6.74 15.48 -18.35
C PRO A 124 -8.08 15.41 -17.60
N VAL A 125 -8.22 16.25 -16.57
CA VAL A 125 -9.53 16.50 -15.95
C VAL A 125 -10.16 17.69 -16.62
N ASP A 126 -11.26 17.44 -17.30
CA ASP A 126 -12.20 18.46 -17.71
C ASP A 126 -13.49 18.25 -16.93
N ALA A 127 -14.10 19.34 -16.47
CA ALA A 127 -15.38 19.32 -15.75
C ALA A 127 -16.48 18.63 -16.55
N ASN A 128 -16.35 18.59 -17.88
CA ASN A 128 -17.33 17.99 -18.80
C ASN A 128 -16.84 16.73 -19.51
N SER A 129 -15.58 16.32 -19.34
CA SER A 129 -15.06 15.10 -19.97
C SER A 129 -14.04 14.37 -19.08
N TYR A 130 -14.37 13.12 -18.75
CA TYR A 130 -13.54 12.23 -17.97
C TYR A 130 -12.68 11.36 -18.90
N ASN A 131 -11.51 11.87 -19.28
CA ASN A 131 -10.62 11.27 -20.29
C ASN A 131 -9.39 10.61 -19.67
N ASN A 132 -9.60 9.78 -18.65
CA ASN A 132 -8.51 8.99 -18.07
C ASN A 132 -8.02 7.91 -19.03
N THR A 133 -6.81 7.42 -18.78
CA THR A 133 -6.21 6.28 -19.50
C THR A 133 -5.57 5.32 -18.50
N ILE A 134 -4.67 4.45 -18.97
CA ILE A 134 -3.97 3.50 -18.11
C ILE A 134 -3.26 4.20 -16.96
N SER A 135 -3.43 3.70 -15.74
CA SER A 135 -2.67 4.20 -14.59
C SER A 135 -1.28 3.56 -14.51
N MET A 136 -0.33 4.27 -13.89
CA MET A 136 1.07 3.86 -13.76
C MET A 136 1.23 2.47 -13.11
N ASP A 137 0.44 2.18 -12.08
CA ASP A 137 0.42 0.86 -11.43
C ASP A 137 -0.01 -0.26 -12.39
N GLN A 138 -0.97 0.00 -13.29
CA GLN A 138 -1.39 -0.98 -14.30
C GLN A 138 -0.35 -1.16 -15.42
N VAL A 139 0.38 -0.09 -15.79
CA VAL A 139 1.55 -0.21 -16.69
C VAL A 139 2.60 -1.13 -16.07
N ILE A 140 2.91 -0.93 -14.78
CA ILE A 140 3.88 -1.73 -14.03
C ILE A 140 3.39 -3.18 -13.89
N ALA A 141 2.12 -3.37 -13.50
CA ALA A 141 1.51 -4.68 -13.30
C ALA A 141 1.54 -5.53 -14.59
N ASN A 142 1.35 -4.91 -15.76
CA ASN A 142 1.48 -5.59 -17.05
C ASN A 142 2.91 -6.07 -17.35
N GLN A 143 3.93 -5.43 -16.77
CA GLN A 143 5.32 -5.77 -17.01
C GLN A 143 5.89 -6.77 -15.99
N ILE A 144 5.62 -6.57 -14.69
CA ILE A 144 6.24 -7.36 -13.61
C ILE A 144 5.25 -8.24 -12.86
N GLY A 145 3.95 -7.99 -12.97
CA GLY A 145 2.91 -8.72 -12.24
C GLY A 145 2.69 -10.14 -12.74
N ILE A 146 3.15 -10.48 -13.95
CA ILE A 146 3.07 -11.84 -14.53
C ILE A 146 3.78 -12.91 -13.68
N ASN A 147 4.74 -12.50 -12.85
CA ASN A 147 5.51 -13.38 -11.98
C ASN A 147 4.93 -13.45 -10.55
N THR A 148 3.72 -12.95 -10.35
CA THR A 148 3.06 -12.89 -9.03
C THR A 148 1.67 -13.49 -9.12
N ARG A 149 1.22 -14.11 -8.01
CA ARG A 149 -0.14 -14.72 -7.92
C ARG A 149 -1.25 -13.72 -8.22
N ILE A 150 -1.10 -12.49 -7.72
CA ILE A 150 -2.00 -11.38 -8.00
C ILE A 150 -1.21 -10.33 -8.75
N GLN A 151 -1.59 -10.09 -10.00
CA GLN A 151 -0.92 -9.12 -10.87
C GLN A 151 -1.04 -7.68 -10.33
N SER A 152 -2.21 -7.34 -9.79
CA SER A 152 -2.54 -6.04 -9.22
C SER A 152 -3.63 -6.17 -8.16
N LEU A 153 -3.50 -5.44 -7.06
CA LEU A 153 -4.50 -5.37 -5.99
C LEU A 153 -4.77 -3.90 -5.66
N ALA A 154 -5.95 -3.40 -6.03
CA ALA A 154 -6.41 -2.06 -5.66
C ALA A 154 -7.05 -2.12 -4.27
N LEU A 155 -6.61 -1.23 -3.37
CA LEU A 155 -7.07 -1.18 -1.98
C LEU A 155 -7.58 0.20 -1.63
N SER A 156 -8.64 0.28 -0.85
CA SER A 156 -9.09 1.54 -0.26
C SER A 156 -9.93 1.33 0.99
N THR A 157 -10.32 2.43 1.64
CA THR A 157 -11.20 2.40 2.82
C THR A 157 -12.69 2.42 2.46
N GLY A 158 -13.05 2.70 1.20
CA GLY A 158 -14.44 2.94 0.79
C GLY A 158 -15.03 1.89 -0.15
N GLY A 159 -14.22 0.95 -0.62
CA GLY A 159 -14.62 -0.12 -1.52
C GLY A 159 -15.09 0.36 -2.91
N GLY A 160 -15.00 -0.51 -3.91
CA GLY A 160 -15.52 -0.22 -5.25
C GLY A 160 -14.77 0.93 -5.96
N VAL A 161 -15.49 1.64 -6.83
CA VAL A 161 -14.90 2.69 -7.70
C VAL A 161 -15.13 4.11 -7.17
N GLY A 162 -16.10 4.32 -6.28
CA GLY A 162 -16.54 5.65 -5.88
C GLY A 162 -17.27 6.41 -7.01
N THR A 163 -17.20 7.74 -7.00
CA THR A 163 -17.77 8.60 -8.04
C THR A 163 -16.67 9.40 -8.71
N THR A 164 -16.86 9.84 -9.96
CA THR A 164 -15.94 10.79 -10.61
C THR A 164 -15.66 12.00 -9.71
N GLY A 165 -14.39 12.38 -9.60
CA GLY A 165 -13.89 13.43 -8.70
C GLY A 165 -13.83 13.03 -7.22
N ARG A 166 -14.22 11.81 -6.87
CA ARG A 166 -14.16 11.22 -5.52
C ARG A 166 -14.03 9.69 -5.63
N THR A 167 -13.09 9.23 -6.44
CA THR A 167 -12.92 7.78 -6.62
C THR A 167 -12.40 7.15 -5.35
N HIS A 168 -12.83 5.90 -5.12
CA HIS A 168 -12.32 5.05 -4.06
C HIS A 168 -11.14 4.19 -4.55
N THR A 169 -10.57 4.49 -5.70
CA THR A 169 -9.50 3.71 -6.32
C THR A 169 -8.49 4.64 -6.99
N LEU A 170 -7.24 4.18 -7.09
CA LEU A 170 -6.17 4.87 -7.82
C LEU A 170 -5.89 4.22 -9.18
N SER A 171 -6.49 3.04 -9.43
CA SER A 171 -6.13 2.16 -10.53
C SER A 171 -7.13 2.27 -11.68
N PHE A 172 -6.62 2.43 -12.90
CA PHE A 172 -7.42 2.62 -14.11
C PHE A 172 -6.93 1.73 -15.24
N THR A 173 -7.88 1.12 -15.95
CA THR A 173 -7.60 0.26 -17.11
C THR A 173 -7.03 1.06 -18.28
N LYS A 174 -6.55 0.36 -19.32
CA LYS A 174 -6.08 0.99 -20.57
C LYS A 174 -7.12 1.89 -21.25
N THR A 175 -8.40 1.64 -21.02
CA THR A 175 -9.51 2.43 -21.56
C THR A 175 -10.02 3.50 -20.58
N GLY A 176 -9.28 3.77 -19.50
CA GLY A 176 -9.63 4.81 -18.52
C GLY A 176 -10.74 4.44 -17.55
N GLN A 177 -11.14 3.16 -17.50
CA GLN A 177 -12.17 2.71 -16.57
C GLN A 177 -11.58 2.48 -15.17
N PRO A 178 -12.24 2.93 -14.09
CA PRO A 178 -11.77 2.70 -12.74
C PRO A 178 -11.83 1.21 -12.39
N ILE A 179 -10.77 0.71 -11.75
CA ILE A 179 -10.69 -0.66 -11.24
C ILE A 179 -11.23 -0.65 -9.80
N PRO A 180 -12.25 -1.45 -9.45
CA PRO A 180 -12.79 -1.49 -8.09
C PRO A 180 -11.72 -1.81 -7.05
N ALA A 181 -11.65 -0.99 -6.00
CA ALA A 181 -10.79 -1.25 -4.85
C ALA A 181 -11.47 -2.23 -3.88
N GLU A 182 -10.67 -3.07 -3.24
CA GLU A 182 -11.08 -3.92 -2.13
C GLU A 182 -10.87 -3.18 -0.80
N ASP A 183 -11.90 -3.18 0.04
CA ASP A 183 -11.89 -2.60 1.39
C ASP A 183 -12.05 -3.66 2.50
N ASN A 184 -12.45 -4.88 2.14
CA ASN A 184 -12.58 -5.97 3.09
C ASN A 184 -11.23 -6.64 3.35
N ILE A 185 -10.66 -6.41 4.53
CA ILE A 185 -9.37 -6.98 4.96
C ILE A 185 -9.35 -8.51 4.90
N ARG A 186 -10.45 -9.19 5.24
CA ARG A 186 -10.54 -10.66 5.17
C ARG A 186 -10.43 -11.11 3.72
N ARG A 187 -11.15 -10.47 2.81
CA ARG A 187 -11.09 -10.77 1.39
C ARG A 187 -9.70 -10.50 0.81
N CYS A 188 -9.05 -9.40 1.18
CA CYS A 188 -7.64 -9.13 0.83
C CYS A 188 -6.70 -10.24 1.30
N PHE A 189 -6.83 -10.65 2.57
CA PHE A 189 -6.03 -11.74 3.11
C PHE A 189 -6.24 -13.04 2.35
N ASN A 190 -7.50 -13.39 2.07
CA ASN A 190 -7.86 -14.58 1.31
C ASN A 190 -7.34 -14.52 -0.13
N LEU A 191 -7.42 -13.37 -0.79
CA LEU A 191 -6.83 -13.15 -2.12
C LEU A 191 -5.30 -13.32 -2.11
N LEU A 192 -4.62 -12.94 -1.03
CA LEU A 192 -3.16 -13.01 -0.92
C LEU A 192 -2.66 -14.38 -0.45
N PHE A 193 -3.36 -15.03 0.48
CA PHE A 193 -2.89 -16.23 1.18
C PHE A 193 -3.84 -17.45 1.12
N GLY A 194 -5.07 -17.27 0.65
CA GLY A 194 -6.05 -18.34 0.47
C GLY A 194 -5.57 -19.42 -0.50
N LYS A 195 -5.69 -20.69 -0.09
CA LYS A 195 -5.12 -21.87 -0.77
C LYS A 195 -6.12 -22.57 -1.69
N ASP A 196 -7.42 -22.33 -1.54
CA ASP A 196 -8.50 -23.00 -2.26
C ASP A 196 -9.66 -22.06 -2.65
N ASP A 197 -10.49 -22.47 -3.62
CA ASP A 197 -11.64 -21.68 -4.09
C ASP A 197 -12.64 -21.34 -2.98
N THR A 198 -12.73 -22.19 -1.96
CA THR A 198 -13.54 -21.97 -0.76
C THR A 198 -13.03 -20.79 0.05
N SER A 199 -11.72 -20.67 0.26
CA SER A 199 -11.12 -19.52 0.95
C SER A 199 -11.32 -18.19 0.23
N LEU A 200 -11.60 -18.17 -1.08
CA LEU A 200 -11.78 -16.95 -1.88
C LEU A 200 -13.21 -16.40 -1.89
N ARG A 201 -14.20 -17.15 -1.37
CA ARG A 201 -15.63 -16.82 -1.46
C ARG A 201 -16.20 -16.08 -0.24
N ASP A 202 -15.49 -16.09 0.89
CA ASP A 202 -15.89 -15.51 2.19
C ASP A 202 -14.93 -14.41 2.67
#